data_AF-A0A1D2A1V9-F1
#
_entry.id   AF-A0A1D2A1V9-F1
#
_cell.length_a   1.000
_cell.length_b   1.000
_cell.length_c   1.000
_cell.angle_alpha   90.00
_cell.angle_beta   90.00
_cell.angle_gamma   90.00
#
_symmetry.space_group_name_H-M   'P 1'
#
loop_
_entity.id
_entity.type
_entity.pdbx_description
1 polymer ?
#
loop_
_entity_poly.entity_id
_entity_poly.type
_entity_poly.pdbx_seq_one_letter_code
_entity_poly.pdbx_strand_id
1 'polypeptide(L)'
;MSEHGRVALRLYREFLSLNKRLPAQQAQANIAQARSKFREAAAMTDGGDQAEALKELVAKISFLRIMAPRLPQDRSITAAKFIFRDGEVVEGEAETPGLRVASSQCSMPEFRQKHAELLKRQYFGQEPPPYDPSTF
;
A
#
# COMPACT_ATOMS: atom_id res chain seq x y z
N MET A 1 -6.27 -4.01 31.65
CA MET A 1 -6.00 -2.89 30.72
C MET A 1 -7.33 -2.39 30.18
N SER A 2 -7.60 -1.09 30.29
CA SER A 2 -8.79 -0.47 29.69
C SER A 2 -8.76 -0.57 28.16
N GLU A 3 -9.92 -0.53 27.51
CA GLU A 3 -10.00 -0.54 26.03
C GLU A 3 -9.22 0.63 25.42
N HIS A 4 -9.30 1.81 26.04
CA HIS A 4 -8.54 3.00 25.65
C HIS A 4 -7.02 2.76 25.65
N GLY A 5 -6.50 2.03 26.64
CA GLY A 5 -5.08 1.66 26.68
C GLY A 5 -4.67 0.72 25.53
N ARG A 6 -5.54 -0.20 25.12
CA ARG A 6 -5.29 -1.08 23.97
C ARG A 6 -5.24 -0.30 22.66
N VAL A 7 -6.16 0.64 22.48
CA VAL A 7 -6.19 1.52 21.30
C VAL A 7 -4.94 2.40 21.23
N ALA A 8 -4.57 3.04 22.35
CA ALA A 8 -3.37 3.88 22.42
C ALA A 8 -2.08 3.10 22.06
N LEU A 9 -1.92 1.87 22.58
CA LEU A 9 -0.78 1.02 22.24
C LEU A 9 -0.77 0.58 20.77
N ARG A 10 -1.94 0.28 20.20
CA ARG A 10 -2.06 -0.05 18.77
C ARG A 10 -1.63 1.13 17.90
N LEU A 11 -2.12 2.33 18.20
CA LEU A 11 -1.74 3.55 17.48
C LEU A 11 -0.26 3.88 17.64
N TYR A 12 0.30 3.68 18.84
CA TYR A 12 1.73 3.86 19.06
C TYR A 12 2.58 2.91 18.19
N ARG A 13 2.21 1.63 18.12
CA ARG A 13 2.89 0.65 17.25
C ARG A 13 2.79 1.03 15.78
N GLU A 14 1.65 1.56 15.35
CA GLU A 14 1.49 2.09 14.00
C GLU A 14 2.39 3.31 13.75
N PHE A 15 2.43 4.26 14.69
CA PHE A 15 3.33 5.41 14.59
C PHE A 15 4.80 4.97 14.45
N LEU A 16 5.23 3.98 15.23
CA LEU A 16 6.58 3.44 15.12
C LEU A 16 6.85 2.77 13.77
N SER A 17 5.88 2.05 13.20
CA SER A 17 6.06 1.41 11.90
C SER A 17 6.16 2.43 10.76
N LEU A 18 5.39 3.53 10.82
CA LEU A 18 5.49 4.62 9.86
C LEU A 18 6.82 5.37 9.95
N ASN A 19 7.33 5.60 11.16
CA ASN A 19 8.61 6.30 11.34
C ASN A 19 9.82 5.53 10.78
N LYS A 20 9.74 4.20 10.64
CA LYS A 20 10.81 3.40 10.00
C LYS A 20 11.10 3.81 8.56
N ARG A 21 10.15 4.50 7.90
CA ARG A 21 10.28 4.96 6.51
C ARG A 21 10.97 6.32 6.38
N LEU A 22 11.13 7.05 7.49
CA LEU A 22 11.79 8.35 7.50
C LEU A 22 13.32 8.17 7.58
N PRO A 23 14.09 9.19 7.17
CA PRO A 23 15.53 9.23 7.41
C PRO A 23 15.86 9.01 8.90
N ALA A 24 16.90 8.23 9.20
CA ALA A 24 17.20 7.73 10.54
C ALA A 24 17.26 8.83 11.62
N GLN A 25 17.84 10.00 11.30
CA GLN A 25 17.92 11.13 12.23
C GLN A 25 16.54 11.70 12.58
N GLN A 26 15.68 11.88 11.57
CA GLN A 26 14.31 12.38 11.77
C GLN A 26 13.45 11.35 12.50
N ALA A 27 13.57 10.07 12.16
CA ALA A 27 12.86 8.99 12.82
C ALA A 27 13.21 8.91 14.32
N GLN A 28 14.49 9.00 14.68
CA GLN A 28 14.93 8.97 16.08
C GLN A 28 14.40 10.16 16.88
N ALA A 29 14.48 11.39 16.33
CA ALA A 29 13.95 12.58 16.98
C ALA A 29 12.44 12.48 17.21
N ASN A 30 11.69 12.06 16.19
CA ASN A 30 10.24 11.87 16.27
C ASN A 30 9.84 10.81 17.29
N ILE A 31 10.55 9.68 17.34
CA ILE A 31 10.30 8.60 18.30
C ILE A 31 10.60 9.07 19.73
N ALA A 32 11.68 9.82 19.95
CA ALA A 32 12.04 10.35 21.27
C ALA A 32 10.96 11.32 21.78
N GLN A 33 10.51 12.25 20.94
CA GLN A 33 9.41 13.17 21.27
C GLN A 33 8.09 12.44 21.51
N ALA A 34 7.76 11.45 20.69
CA ALA A 34 6.54 10.66 20.90
C ALA A 34 6.59 9.89 22.22
N ARG A 35 7.76 9.37 22.62
CA ARG A 35 7.94 8.66 23.89
C ARG A 35 7.75 9.57 25.10
N SER A 36 8.27 10.80 25.08
CA SER A 36 8.06 11.74 26.19
C SER A 36 6.58 12.09 26.33
N LYS A 37 5.93 12.47 25.22
CA LYS A 37 4.50 12.79 25.18
C LYS A 37 3.61 11.63 25.66
N PHE A 38 3.93 10.39 25.28
CA PHE A 38 3.18 9.23 25.74
C PHE A 38 3.33 8.97 27.25
N ARG A 39 4.51 9.23 27.82
CA ARG A 39 4.73 9.09 29.27
C ARG A 39 4.02 10.19 30.04
N GLU A 40 4.06 11.41 29.53
CA GLU A 40 3.31 12.55 30.08
C GLU A 40 1.81 12.26 30.06
N ALA A 41 1.25 11.83 28.92
CA ALA A 41 -0.15 11.46 28.79
C ALA A 41 -0.57 10.28 29.68
N ALA A 42 0.35 9.35 29.97
CA ALA A 42 0.10 8.24 30.89
C ALA A 42 0.06 8.69 32.37
N ALA A 43 0.72 9.79 32.71
CA ALA A 43 0.69 10.37 34.05
C ALA A 43 -0.54 11.27 34.28
N MET A 44 -1.19 11.74 33.21
CA MET A 44 -2.43 12.52 33.29
C MET A 44 -3.56 11.66 33.85
N THR A 45 -4.31 12.21 34.80
CA THR A 45 -5.45 11.54 35.45
C THR A 45 -6.79 11.98 34.87
N ASP A 46 -6.83 13.12 34.17
CA ASP A 46 -8.01 13.62 33.48
C ASP A 46 -8.22 12.90 32.14
N GLY A 47 -9.42 12.39 31.92
CA GLY A 47 -9.81 11.71 30.69
C GLY A 47 -9.90 12.66 29.49
N GLY A 48 -10.16 13.96 29.72
CA GLY A 48 -10.19 14.98 28.67
C GLY A 48 -8.83 15.16 27.99
N ASP A 49 -7.80 15.40 28.80
CA ASP A 49 -6.43 15.60 28.34
C ASP A 49 -5.87 14.34 27.64
N GLN A 50 -6.19 13.15 28.15
CA GLN A 50 -5.82 11.89 27.51
C GLN A 50 -6.46 11.74 26.13
N ALA A 51 -7.71 12.15 25.96
CA ALA A 51 -8.40 12.10 24.68
C ALA A 51 -7.80 13.09 23.68
N GLU A 52 -7.38 14.28 24.13
CA GLU A 52 -6.70 15.27 23.28
C GLU A 52 -5.33 14.79 22.82
N ALA A 53 -4.53 14.21 23.74
CA ALA A 53 -3.25 13.60 23.39
C ALA A 53 -3.40 12.47 22.35
N LEU A 54 -4.47 11.67 22.46
CA LEU A 54 -4.79 10.63 21.49
C LEU A 54 -5.17 11.21 20.13
N LYS A 55 -5.95 12.30 20.09
CA LYS A 55 -6.27 13.02 18.84
C LYS A 55 -5.01 13.57 18.17
N GLU A 56 -4.09 14.16 18.93
CA GLU A 56 -2.81 14.66 18.40
C GLU A 56 -2.01 13.53 17.74
N LEU A 57 -1.97 12.35 18.38
CA LEU A 57 -1.30 11.18 17.81
C LEU A 57 -1.96 10.71 16.52
N VAL A 58 -3.28 10.63 16.47
CA VAL A 58 -4.02 10.22 15.26
C VAL A 58 -3.74 11.17 14.11
N ALA A 59 -3.71 12.49 14.37
CA ALA A 59 -3.37 13.51 13.38
C ALA A 59 -1.92 13.37 12.86
N LYS A 60 -0.97 13.05 13.75
CA LYS A 60 0.42 12.76 13.35
C LYS A 60 0.52 11.50 12.51
N ILE A 61 -0.22 10.45 12.85
CA ILE A 61 -0.26 9.21 12.07
C ILE A 61 -0.82 9.47 10.68
N SER A 62 -1.92 10.23 10.55
CA SER A 62 -2.49 10.55 9.23
C SER A 62 -1.53 11.39 8.38
N PHE A 63 -0.86 12.37 8.98
CA PHE A 63 0.19 13.15 8.31
C PHE A 63 1.34 12.25 7.82
N LEU A 64 1.84 11.35 8.66
CA LEU A 64 2.91 10.41 8.28
C LEU A 64 2.49 9.43 7.18
N ARG A 65 1.22 9.02 7.14
CA ARG A 65 0.71 8.17 6.04
C ARG A 65 0.77 8.89 4.69
N ILE A 66 0.57 10.21 4.67
CA ILE A 66 0.65 11.04 3.45
C ILE A 66 2.11 11.27 3.07
N MET A 67 2.95 11.66 4.04
CA MET A 67 4.36 12.01 3.79
C MET A 67 5.27 10.81 3.53
N ALA A 68 4.97 9.67 4.14
CA ALA A 68 5.74 8.42 4.01
C ALA A 68 4.82 7.27 3.55
N PRO A 69 4.35 7.31 2.28
CA PRO A 69 3.42 6.34 1.76
C PRO A 69 4.01 4.91 1.81
N ARG A 70 3.12 3.92 1.86
CA ARG A 70 3.54 2.51 1.85
C ARG A 70 4.13 2.19 0.48
N LEU A 71 5.33 1.64 0.45
CA LEU A 71 5.89 1.07 -0.77
C LEU A 71 5.15 -0.24 -1.10
N PRO A 72 4.95 -0.59 -2.38
CA PRO A 72 4.27 -1.83 -2.79
C PRO A 72 4.93 -3.11 -2.21
N GLN A 73 6.19 -2.99 -1.78
CA GLN A 73 7.02 -4.07 -1.27
C GLN A 73 6.98 -4.18 0.27
N ASP A 74 6.41 -3.20 0.98
CA ASP A 74 6.27 -3.20 2.44
C ASP A 74 5.18 -4.20 2.87
N ARG A 75 5.59 -5.46 3.09
CA ARG A 75 4.71 -6.51 3.62
C ARG A 75 4.39 -6.23 5.09
N SER A 76 3.15 -5.84 5.39
CA SER A 76 2.65 -5.68 6.77
C SER A 76 1.18 -6.07 6.85
N ILE A 77 0.92 -7.18 7.57
CA ILE A 77 -0.27 -7.73 8.28
C ILE A 77 -1.66 -7.63 7.62
N THR A 78 -1.95 -6.61 6.82
CA THR A 78 -3.14 -6.50 5.96
C THR A 78 -2.80 -6.79 4.50
N ALA A 79 -1.80 -7.64 4.25
CA ALA A 79 -1.38 -8.05 2.91
C ALA A 79 -2.30 -9.14 2.35
N ALA A 80 -3.61 -8.99 2.59
CA ALA A 80 -4.62 -9.73 1.87
C ALA A 80 -4.62 -9.20 0.43
N LYS A 81 -3.88 -9.86 -0.47
CA LYS A 81 -3.98 -9.61 -1.91
C LYS A 81 -5.34 -10.15 -2.33
N PHE A 82 -6.32 -9.28 -2.55
CA PHE A 82 -7.62 -9.68 -3.04
C PHE A 82 -7.58 -9.80 -4.56
N ILE A 83 -7.89 -10.97 -5.09
CA ILE A 83 -8.04 -11.27 -6.51
C ILE A 83 -9.52 -11.56 -6.76
N PHE A 84 -10.08 -10.98 -7.82
CA PHE A 84 -11.44 -11.31 -8.25
C PHE A 84 -11.43 -12.64 -9.03
N ARG A 85 -12.22 -13.62 -8.59
CA ARG A 85 -12.42 -14.92 -9.25
C ARG A 85 -13.91 -15.23 -9.33
N ASP A 86 -14.43 -15.50 -10.53
CA ASP A 86 -15.81 -15.95 -10.75
C ASP A 86 -16.90 -15.07 -10.09
N GLY A 87 -16.65 -13.75 -10.04
CA GLY A 87 -17.57 -12.79 -9.41
C GLY A 87 -17.40 -12.63 -7.90
N GLU A 88 -16.46 -13.33 -7.27
CA GLU A 88 -16.17 -13.28 -5.84
C GLU A 88 -14.74 -12.77 -5.55
N VAL A 89 -14.59 -12.11 -4.39
CA VAL A 89 -13.32 -11.55 -3.93
C VAL A 89 -12.60 -12.58 -3.07
N VAL A 90 -11.47 -13.11 -3.55
CA VAL A 90 -10.69 -14.16 -2.88
C VAL A 90 -9.31 -13.63 -2.49
N GLU A 91 -8.84 -13.93 -1.28
CA GLU A 91 -7.50 -13.57 -0.80
C GLU A 91 -6.45 -14.57 -1.33
N GLY A 92 -5.46 -14.11 -2.12
CA GLY A 92 -4.40 -14.97 -2.68
C GLY A 92 -3.31 -14.23 -3.47
N GLU A 93 -2.17 -14.90 -3.70
CA GLU A 93 -1.10 -14.38 -4.57
C GLU A 93 -1.36 -14.74 -6.05
N ALA A 94 -0.99 -13.83 -6.95
CA ALA A 94 -1.21 -13.94 -8.40
C ALA A 94 -0.22 -14.88 -9.11
N GLU A 95 0.31 -15.88 -8.41
CA GLU A 95 1.22 -16.86 -9.01
C GLU A 95 0.65 -18.26 -8.81
N THR A 96 -0.05 -18.75 -9.82
CA THR A 96 -0.25 -20.18 -10.05
C THR A 96 -0.33 -20.44 -11.56
N PRO A 97 0.19 -21.58 -12.04
CA PRO A 97 0.39 -21.83 -13.46
C PRO A 97 -0.94 -22.14 -14.13
N GLY A 98 -1.24 -21.43 -15.22
CA GLY A 98 -2.24 -21.89 -16.19
C GLY A 98 -3.37 -20.93 -16.53
N LEU A 99 -3.65 -19.90 -15.72
CA LEU A 99 -4.66 -18.91 -16.06
C LEU A 99 -4.14 -17.48 -15.85
N ARG A 100 -3.93 -16.75 -16.96
CA ARG A 100 -3.55 -15.34 -16.95
C ARG A 100 -4.70 -14.49 -16.38
N VAL A 101 -4.61 -14.16 -15.10
CA VAL A 101 -5.31 -13.00 -14.53
C VAL A 101 -4.67 -11.75 -15.13
N ALA A 102 -5.46 -10.76 -15.50
CA ALA A 102 -4.97 -9.51 -16.09
C ALA A 102 -4.10 -8.73 -15.09
N SER A 103 -2.81 -9.06 -15.03
CA SER A 103 -1.80 -8.23 -14.38
C SER A 103 -1.59 -6.98 -15.23
N SER A 104 -1.54 -5.81 -14.59
CA SER A 104 -1.18 -4.54 -15.23
C SER A 104 0.29 -4.49 -15.69
N GLN A 105 1.04 -5.58 -15.49
CA GLN A 105 2.43 -5.75 -15.86
C GLN A 105 2.47 -6.81 -16.96
N CYS A 106 2.88 -6.40 -18.16
CA CYS A 106 3.10 -7.24 -19.33
C CYS A 106 4.55 -7.05 -19.75
N SER A 107 5.27 -8.15 -19.98
CA SER A 107 6.62 -8.05 -20.52
C SER A 107 6.59 -7.61 -22.00
N MET A 108 7.67 -6.99 -22.48
CA MET A 108 7.73 -6.52 -23.87
C MET A 108 7.59 -7.65 -24.92
N PRO A 109 8.12 -8.87 -24.70
CA PRO A 109 7.84 -10.01 -25.58
C PRO A 109 6.36 -10.40 -25.63
N GLU A 110 5.66 -10.40 -24.49
CA GLU A 110 4.23 -10.71 -24.43
C GLU A 110 3.38 -9.64 -25.12
N PHE A 111 3.78 -8.37 -25.02
CA PHE A 111 3.12 -7.28 -25.72
C PHE A 111 3.21 -7.46 -27.24
N ARG A 112 4.39 -7.85 -27.76
CA ARG A 112 4.59 -8.11 -29.19
C ARG A 112 3.71 -9.26 -29.70
N GLN A 113 3.60 -10.35 -28.92
CA GLN A 113 2.74 -11.48 -29.27
C GLN A 113 1.27 -11.06 -29.33
N LYS A 114 0.79 -10.37 -28.29
CA LYS A 114 -0.59 -9.88 -28.24
C LYS A 114 -0.89 -8.88 -29.37
N HIS A 115 0.05 -8.00 -29.68
CA HIS A 115 -0.06 -7.06 -30.80
C HIS A 115 -0.21 -7.80 -32.14
N ALA A 116 0.61 -8.83 -32.38
CA ALA A 116 0.50 -9.65 -33.59
C ALA A 116 -0.85 -10.39 -33.68
N GLU A 117 -1.35 -10.93 -32.58
CA GLU A 117 -2.69 -11.54 -32.52
C GLU A 117 -3.80 -10.54 -32.83
N LEU A 118 -3.72 -9.33 -32.28
CA LEU A 118 -4.70 -8.27 -32.51
C LEU A 118 -4.70 -7.80 -33.96
N LEU A 119 -3.53 -7.63 -34.57
CA LEU A 119 -3.41 -7.31 -35.99
C LEU A 119 -4.04 -8.42 -36.83
N LYS A 120 -3.74 -9.70 -36.58
CA LYS A 120 -4.39 -10.81 -37.29
C LYS A 120 -5.91 -10.78 -37.16
N ARG A 121 -6.46 -10.42 -35.98
CA ARG A 121 -7.91 -10.27 -35.80
C ARG A 121 -8.48 -9.11 -36.62
N GLN A 122 -7.79 -7.97 -36.66
CA GLN A 122 -8.19 -6.81 -37.47
C GLN A 122 -8.23 -7.15 -38.96
N TYR A 123 -7.29 -7.97 -39.44
CA TYR A 123 -7.21 -8.42 -40.83
C TYR A 123 -7.88 -9.79 -41.06
N PHE A 124 -8.85 -10.19 -40.23
CA PHE A 124 -9.64 -11.42 -40.39
C PHE A 124 -8.82 -12.70 -40.62
N GLY A 125 -7.70 -12.82 -39.91
CA GLY A 125 -6.78 -13.96 -40.00
C GLY A 125 -5.75 -13.86 -41.12
N GLN A 126 -5.79 -12.81 -41.94
CA GLN A 126 -4.77 -12.54 -42.97
C GLN A 126 -3.55 -11.85 -42.37
N GLU A 127 -2.43 -11.91 -43.10
CA GLU A 127 -1.23 -11.18 -42.71
C GLU A 127 -1.48 -9.67 -42.86
N PRO A 128 -1.19 -8.87 -41.81
CA PRO A 128 -1.33 -7.43 -41.89
C PRO A 128 -0.39 -6.88 -42.99
N PRO A 129 -0.82 -5.85 -43.74
CA PRO A 129 0.03 -5.19 -44.71
C PRO A 129 1.28 -4.63 -44.03
N PRO A 130 2.42 -4.58 -44.73
CA PRO A 130 3.64 -4.02 -44.18
C PRO A 130 3.40 -2.58 -43.74
N TYR A 131 3.95 -2.22 -42.59
CA TYR A 131 3.85 -0.86 -42.07
C TYR A 131 4.50 0.10 -43.04
N ASP A 132 3.72 1.04 -43.56
CA ASP A 132 4.20 2.14 -44.39
C ASP A 132 4.32 3.42 -43.52
N PRO A 133 5.53 3.92 -43.27
CA PRO A 133 5.72 5.13 -42.47
C PRO A 133 5.19 6.40 -43.16
N SER A 134 4.80 6.35 -44.43
CA SER A 134 4.29 7.50 -45.19
C SER A 134 2.78 7.77 -44.99
N THR A 135 2.07 6.89 -44.29
CA THR A 135 0.60 6.98 -44.10
C THR A 135 0.19 7.82 -42.87
N PHE A 136 1.14 8.49 -42.20
CA PHE A 136 0.93 9.38 -41.05
C PHE A 136 1.51 10.78 -41.30
#